data_AF-A0A352J084-F1
#
_entry.id   AF-A0A352J084-F1
#
_cell.length_a   1.000
_cell.length_b   1.000
_cell.length_c   1.000
_cell.angle_alpha   90.00
_cell.angle_beta   90.00
_cell.angle_gamma   90.00
#
_symmetry.space_group_name_H-M   'P 1'
#
loop_
_entity.id
_entity.type
_entity.pdbx_description
1 polymer ?
#
loop_
_entity_poly.entity_id
_entity_poly.type
_entity_poly.pdbx_seq_one_letter_code
_entity_poly.pdbx_strand_id
1 'polypeptide(L)'
;GSMARLPDLQGFAREHGLKIGTIADLIHYRTMNERTVECVEENDLDTEYGVFKLRTYRDNIQGATHLAMLMGDISPDEPVYVRVHITDTLRDLLGARRKDSRSWPLHHALEKVAEEGRGAVVLLNSAEDSYNLEDRIQEFFDEGKGSSGKGSSGVYFTVGTGSQILRDIGVGKMRLLSPPIKFSAISGFDLEVVEYVPYTPE
;
A
#
# COMPACT_ATOMS: atom_id res chain seq x y z
N GLY A 1 -11.14 -34.38 20.69
CA GLY A 1 -11.05 -33.06 21.33
C GLY A 1 -10.80 -32.03 20.25
N SER A 2 -11.45 -30.86 20.30
CA SER A 2 -11.19 -29.76 19.38
C SER A 2 -10.03 -28.89 19.88
N MET A 3 -9.28 -28.30 18.96
CA MET A 3 -8.25 -27.31 19.28
C MET A 3 -8.88 -26.07 19.95
N ALA A 4 -8.22 -25.55 20.98
CA ALA A 4 -8.64 -24.34 21.70
C ALA A 4 -8.66 -23.11 20.77
N ARG A 5 -9.66 -22.23 20.95
CA ARG A 5 -9.79 -20.98 20.17
C ARG A 5 -9.32 -19.78 21.00
N LEU A 6 -9.22 -18.61 20.37
CA LEU A 6 -8.72 -17.39 21.00
C LEU A 6 -9.33 -17.09 22.40
N PRO A 7 -10.66 -17.23 22.62
CA PRO A 7 -11.24 -16.99 23.95
C PRO A 7 -10.75 -17.97 25.02
N ASP A 8 -10.57 -19.24 24.65
CA ASP A 8 -10.07 -20.29 25.56
C ASP A 8 -8.60 -20.05 25.90
N LEU A 9 -7.81 -19.65 24.90
CA LEU A 9 -6.39 -19.32 25.05
C LEU A 9 -6.17 -18.10 25.96
N GLN A 10 -7.05 -17.11 25.94
CA GLN A 10 -6.99 -15.94 26.83
C GLN A 10 -7.27 -16.31 28.30
N GLY A 11 -8.14 -17.28 28.55
CA GLY A 11 -8.39 -17.82 29.88
C GLY A 11 -7.17 -18.56 30.42
N PHE A 12 -6.66 -19.49 29.62
CA PHE A 12 -5.48 -20.30 29.94
C PHE A 12 -4.22 -19.44 30.17
N ALA A 13 -3.99 -18.44 29.33
CA ALA A 13 -2.84 -17.55 29.47
C ALA A 13 -2.89 -16.75 30.78
N ARG A 14 -4.08 -16.31 31.23
CA ARG A 14 -4.25 -15.64 32.51
C ARG A 14 -4.01 -16.56 33.69
N GLU A 15 -4.52 -17.79 33.64
CA GLU A 15 -4.35 -18.79 34.70
C GLU A 15 -2.88 -19.16 34.92
N HIS A 16 -2.10 -19.25 33.84
CA HIS A 16 -0.69 -19.65 33.89
C HIS A 16 0.32 -18.48 33.82
N GLY A 17 -0.15 -17.23 33.83
CA GLY A 17 0.72 -16.05 33.76
C GLY A 17 1.51 -15.92 32.45
N LEU A 18 0.97 -16.44 31.34
CA LEU A 18 1.59 -16.41 30.03
C LEU A 18 1.14 -15.17 29.24
N LYS A 19 2.03 -14.65 28.39
CA LYS A 19 1.70 -13.58 27.44
C LYS A 19 1.04 -14.17 26.20
N ILE A 20 0.01 -13.51 25.67
CA ILE A 20 -0.65 -13.86 24.42
C ILE A 20 -0.55 -12.68 23.44
N GLY A 21 -0.38 -12.98 22.17
CA GLY A 21 -0.36 -12.02 21.08
C GLY A 21 -0.74 -12.69 19.77
N THR A 22 -1.12 -11.90 18.77
CA THR A 22 -1.46 -12.44 17.44
C THR A 22 -0.27 -12.33 16.48
N ILE A 23 -0.25 -13.18 15.44
CA ILE A 23 0.74 -13.06 14.35
C ILE A 23 0.58 -11.69 13.66
N ALA A 24 -0.66 -11.18 13.53
CA ALA A 24 -0.91 -9.87 12.95
C ALA A 24 -0.26 -8.73 13.78
N ASP A 25 -0.36 -8.79 15.11
CA ASP A 25 0.28 -7.79 15.98
C ASP A 25 1.81 -7.87 15.91
N LEU A 26 2.36 -9.09 15.80
CA LEU A 26 3.80 -9.27 15.64
C LEU A 26 4.28 -8.72 14.29
N ILE A 27 3.56 -8.97 13.20
CA ILE A 27 3.85 -8.39 11.88
C ILE A 27 3.83 -6.87 11.99
N HIS A 28 2.76 -6.30 12.57
CA HIS A 28 2.63 -4.85 12.73
C HIS A 28 3.77 -4.23 13.54
N TYR A 29 4.14 -4.84 14.67
CA TYR A 29 5.26 -4.41 15.51
C TYR A 29 6.58 -4.44 14.73
N ARG A 30 6.89 -5.55 14.05
CA ARG A 30 8.12 -5.66 13.26
C ARG A 30 8.17 -4.61 12.16
N THR A 31 7.07 -4.41 11.43
CA THR A 31 6.99 -3.41 10.37
C THR A 31 7.19 -1.97 10.88
N MET A 32 6.79 -1.66 12.12
CA MET A 32 7.01 -0.34 12.73
C MET A 32 8.42 -0.16 13.30
N ASN A 33 9.03 -1.23 13.80
CA ASN A 33 10.29 -1.17 14.54
C ASN A 33 11.52 -1.59 13.73
N GLU A 34 11.33 -2.31 12.62
CA GLU A 34 12.40 -2.77 11.72
C GLU A 34 12.33 -1.98 10.40
N ARG A 35 13.48 -1.54 9.91
CA ARG A 35 13.59 -0.99 8.54
C ARG A 35 13.67 -2.15 7.56
N THR A 36 12.65 -2.31 6.74
CA THR A 36 12.53 -3.46 5.82
C THR A 36 12.76 -3.08 4.37
N VAL A 37 12.67 -1.78 4.06
CA VAL A 37 12.94 -1.22 2.73
C VAL A 37 14.11 -0.25 2.70
N GLU A 38 14.86 -0.32 1.62
CA GLU A 38 16.03 0.53 1.35
C GLU A 38 15.93 1.15 -0.04
N CYS A 39 16.19 2.45 -0.14
CA CYS A 39 16.30 3.15 -1.41
C CYS A 39 17.63 2.75 -2.07
N VAL A 40 17.57 2.15 -3.26
CA VAL A 40 18.74 1.65 -3.98
C VAL A 40 19.17 2.57 -5.11
N GLU A 41 18.25 3.37 -5.65
CA GLU A 41 18.50 4.18 -6.83
C GLU A 41 17.52 5.36 -6.90
N GLU A 42 17.98 6.49 -7.45
CA GLU A 42 17.16 7.65 -7.77
C GLU A 42 17.50 8.14 -9.18
N ASN A 43 16.48 8.32 -10.03
CA ASN A 43 16.62 8.80 -11.40
C ASN A 43 15.48 9.77 -11.74
N ASP A 44 15.71 10.65 -12.72
CA ASP A 44 14.62 11.43 -13.30
C ASP A 44 13.97 10.62 -14.43
N LEU A 45 12.64 10.50 -14.39
CA LEU A 45 11.83 9.74 -15.32
C LEU A 45 10.89 10.70 -16.06
N ASP A 46 11.10 10.83 -17.36
CA ASP A 46 10.20 11.57 -18.25
C ASP A 46 8.97 10.71 -18.58
N THR A 47 7.78 11.23 -18.31
CA THR A 47 6.51 10.54 -18.51
C THR A 47 5.53 11.43 -19.28
N GLU A 48 4.44 10.85 -19.78
CA GLU A 48 3.37 11.60 -20.46
C GLU A 48 2.72 12.67 -19.56
N TYR A 49 2.85 12.55 -18.24
CA TYR A 49 2.32 13.50 -17.27
C TYR A 49 3.38 14.53 -16.80
N GLY A 50 4.61 14.43 -17.28
CA GLY A 50 5.74 15.27 -16.88
C GLY A 50 6.90 14.49 -16.26
N VAL A 51 7.90 15.21 -15.76
CA VAL A 51 9.12 14.62 -15.19
C VAL A 51 8.91 14.29 -13.71
N PHE A 52 9.03 13.01 -13.37
CA PHE A 52 9.00 12.52 -11.99
C PHE A 52 10.41 12.14 -11.54
N LYS A 53 10.71 12.39 -10.28
CA LYS A 53 11.85 11.77 -9.62
C LYS A 53 11.45 10.36 -9.21
N LEU A 54 12.03 9.36 -9.85
CA LEU A 54 11.80 7.94 -9.58
C LEU A 54 12.81 7.45 -8.55
N ARG A 55 12.32 6.96 -7.41
CA ARG A 55 13.11 6.22 -6.42
C ARG A 55 12.77 4.76 -6.45
N THR A 56 13.79 3.92 -6.49
CA THR A 56 13.67 2.46 -6.45
C THR A 56 13.94 1.98 -5.04
N TYR A 57 13.01 1.20 -4.48
CA TYR A 57 13.12 0.61 -3.15
C TYR A 57 13.21 -0.90 -3.24
N ARG A 58 14.14 -1.49 -2.49
CA ARG A 58 14.28 -2.94 -2.36
C ARG A 58 13.73 -3.37 -1.00
N ASP A 59 12.82 -4.35 -1.02
CA ASP A 59 12.31 -5.02 0.16
C ASP A 59 13.22 -6.22 0.49
N ASN A 60 13.88 -6.16 1.65
CA ASN A 60 14.82 -7.19 2.10
C ASN A 60 14.13 -8.45 2.68
N ILE A 61 12.82 -8.38 2.95
CA ILE A 61 12.01 -9.50 3.43
C ILE A 61 11.46 -10.30 2.25
N GLN A 62 10.85 -9.62 1.29
CA GLN A 62 10.17 -10.28 0.16
C GLN A 62 11.05 -10.39 -1.09
N GLY A 63 12.16 -9.66 -1.16
CA GLY A 63 12.97 -9.52 -2.37
C GLY A 63 12.26 -8.75 -3.48
N ALA A 64 11.13 -8.10 -3.18
CA ALA A 64 10.37 -7.29 -4.12
C ALA A 64 11.05 -5.94 -4.37
N THR A 65 10.81 -5.39 -5.56
CA THR A 65 11.23 -4.02 -5.90
C THR A 65 10.00 -3.14 -5.98
N HIS A 66 9.97 -2.07 -5.20
CA HIS A 66 8.92 -1.06 -5.18
C HIS A 66 9.43 0.23 -5.80
N LEU A 67 8.52 1.07 -6.27
CA LEU A 67 8.87 2.36 -6.87
C LEU A 67 8.14 3.48 -6.15
N ALA A 68 8.78 4.63 -6.01
CA ALA A 68 8.12 5.87 -5.64
C ALA A 68 8.40 6.91 -6.72
N MET A 69 7.35 7.47 -7.29
CA MET A 69 7.41 8.56 -8.26
C MET A 69 7.03 9.84 -7.54
N LEU A 70 7.97 10.78 -7.44
CA LEU A 70 7.80 12.04 -6.75
C LEU A 70 7.75 13.18 -7.76
N MET A 71 6.90 14.16 -7.51
CA MET A 71 6.90 15.42 -8.24
C MET A 71 6.95 16.59 -7.26
N GLY A 72 7.78 17.58 -7.58
CA GLY A 72 7.99 18.76 -6.74
C GLY A 72 8.71 18.45 -5.42
N ASP A 73 8.76 19.46 -4.54
CA ASP A 73 9.36 19.35 -3.22
C ASP A 73 8.34 18.84 -2.20
N ILE A 74 8.69 17.77 -1.47
CA ILE A 74 7.86 17.17 -0.43
C ILE A 74 8.42 17.55 0.94
N SER A 75 7.57 18.07 1.81
CA SER A 75 7.88 18.44 3.19
C SER A 75 6.87 17.79 4.14
N PRO A 76 7.29 17.35 5.33
CA PRO A 76 6.39 16.67 6.28
C PRO A 76 5.26 17.57 6.80
N ASP A 77 5.47 18.89 6.83
CA ASP A 77 4.52 19.85 7.39
C ASP A 77 3.37 20.20 6.43
N GLU A 78 3.57 19.99 5.13
CA GLU A 78 2.62 20.38 4.08
C GLU A 78 1.90 19.16 3.51
N PRO A 79 0.56 19.17 3.47
CA PRO A 79 -0.19 18.06 2.88
C PRO A 79 0.03 18.00 1.37
N VAL A 80 0.45 16.83 0.89
CA VAL A 80 0.64 16.54 -0.55
C VAL A 80 -0.29 15.42 -1.03
N TYR A 81 -0.59 15.37 -2.33
CA TYR A 81 -1.35 14.25 -2.89
C TYR A 81 -0.50 12.99 -2.93
N VAL A 82 -1.04 11.92 -2.37
CA VAL A 82 -0.35 10.63 -2.28
C VAL A 82 -1.25 9.52 -2.80
N ARG A 83 -0.67 8.62 -3.59
CA ARG A 83 -1.30 7.35 -3.95
C ARG A 83 -0.36 6.21 -3.58
N VAL A 84 -0.84 5.26 -2.78
CA VAL A 84 -0.20 3.95 -2.64
C VAL A 84 -0.99 2.97 -3.49
N HIS A 85 -0.34 2.43 -4.52
CA HIS A 85 -0.96 1.59 -5.54
C HIS A 85 -0.30 0.22 -5.58
N ILE A 86 -1.11 -0.82 -5.58
CA ILE A 86 -0.65 -2.20 -5.81
C ILE A 86 -0.73 -2.43 -7.31
N THR A 87 0.39 -2.83 -7.91
CA THR A 87 0.48 -3.06 -9.36
C THR A 87 -0.49 -4.15 -9.83
N ASP A 88 -1.26 -3.87 -10.87
CA ASP A 88 -2.19 -4.79 -11.51
C ASP A 88 -2.02 -4.72 -13.03
N THR A 89 -1.52 -5.81 -13.63
CA THR A 89 -1.22 -5.88 -15.06
C THR A 89 -2.41 -5.53 -15.96
N LEU A 90 -3.62 -6.00 -15.63
CA LEU A 90 -4.79 -5.78 -16.46
C LEU A 90 -5.25 -4.33 -16.40
N ARG A 91 -5.23 -3.73 -15.20
CA ARG A 91 -5.68 -2.35 -15.00
C ARG A 91 -4.64 -1.34 -15.45
N ASP A 92 -3.37 -1.58 -15.14
CA ASP A 92 -2.29 -0.61 -15.31
C ASP A 92 -1.70 -0.66 -16.71
N LEU A 93 -1.52 -1.85 -17.31
CA LEU A 93 -0.98 -1.98 -18.68
C LEU A 93 -2.07 -2.00 -19.77
N LEU A 94 -3.19 -2.69 -19.53
CA LEU A 94 -4.26 -2.82 -20.54
C LEU A 94 -5.38 -1.80 -20.37
N GLY A 95 -5.35 -0.99 -19.31
CA GLY A 95 -6.41 -0.02 -19.03
C GLY A 95 -7.75 -0.67 -18.69
N ALA A 96 -7.76 -1.93 -18.25
CA ALA A 96 -9.00 -2.65 -17.97
C ALA A 96 -9.77 -2.01 -16.80
N ARG A 97 -11.08 -1.83 -16.98
CA ARG A 97 -11.98 -1.24 -15.99
C ARG A 97 -13.06 -2.24 -15.59
N ARG A 98 -13.31 -2.38 -14.28
CA ARG A 98 -14.53 -3.03 -13.78
C ARG A 98 -15.63 -1.99 -13.60
N LYS A 99 -16.88 -2.34 -13.94
CA LYS A 99 -18.04 -1.43 -13.94
C LYS A 99 -18.29 -0.72 -12.60
N ASP A 100 -17.84 -1.28 -11.48
CA ASP A 100 -18.01 -0.71 -10.12
C ASP A 100 -16.70 -0.35 -9.40
N SER A 101 -15.58 -0.24 -10.12
CA SER A 101 -14.30 0.07 -9.47
C SER A 101 -14.25 1.51 -8.97
N ARG A 102 -14.31 1.69 -7.64
CA ARG A 102 -14.13 2.98 -6.96
C ARG A 102 -12.67 3.30 -6.64
N SER A 103 -11.73 2.49 -7.11
CA SER A 103 -10.30 2.70 -6.89
C SER A 103 -9.73 3.56 -8.00
N TRP A 104 -8.95 4.57 -7.62
CA TRP A 104 -8.09 5.34 -8.51
C TRP A 104 -7.29 4.42 -9.45
N PRO A 105 -7.41 4.60 -10.77
CA PRO A 105 -6.48 4.04 -11.73
C PRO A 105 -5.11 4.70 -11.62
N LEU A 106 -4.03 3.97 -11.95
CA LEU A 106 -2.67 4.49 -11.84
C LEU A 106 -2.45 5.76 -12.68
N HIS A 107 -2.86 5.73 -13.95
CA HIS A 107 -2.73 6.86 -14.88
C HIS A 107 -3.36 8.15 -14.34
N HIS A 108 -4.59 8.07 -13.82
CA HIS A 108 -5.27 9.23 -13.26
C HIS A 108 -4.63 9.71 -11.95
N ALA A 109 -4.03 8.82 -11.15
CA ALA A 109 -3.29 9.25 -9.97
C ALA A 109 -2.01 10.01 -10.34
N LEU A 110 -1.29 9.53 -11.36
CA LEU A 110 -0.10 10.22 -11.90
C LEU A 110 -0.45 11.58 -12.49
N GLU A 111 -1.50 11.62 -13.31
CA GLU A 111 -2.07 12.85 -13.88
C GLU A 111 -2.47 13.84 -12.79
N LYS A 112 -3.20 13.40 -11.75
CA LYS A 112 -3.61 14.26 -10.65
C LYS A 112 -2.43 14.85 -9.87
N VAL A 113 -1.42 14.04 -9.60
CA VAL A 113 -0.18 14.51 -8.95
C VAL A 113 0.57 15.50 -9.84
N ALA A 114 0.58 15.24 -11.15
CA ALA A 114 1.20 16.14 -12.12
C ALA A 114 0.50 17.49 -12.25
N GLU A 115 -0.83 17.51 -12.28
CA GLU A 115 -1.63 18.74 -12.32
C GLU A 115 -1.36 19.65 -11.12
N GLU A 116 -1.21 19.09 -9.93
CA GLU A 116 -0.87 19.86 -8.73
C GLU A 116 0.60 20.32 -8.74
N GLY A 117 1.46 19.62 -9.50
CA GLY A 117 2.91 19.84 -9.52
C GLY A 117 3.64 19.39 -8.25
N ARG A 118 2.92 18.76 -7.30
CA ARG A 118 3.47 18.29 -6.04
C ARG A 118 2.76 17.06 -5.49
N GLY A 119 3.50 15.97 -5.30
CA GLY A 119 2.99 14.76 -4.67
C GLY A 119 3.83 13.53 -4.91
N ALA A 120 3.28 12.38 -4.52
CA ALA A 120 3.96 11.10 -4.66
C ALA A 120 3.01 9.97 -5.05
N VAL A 121 3.45 9.09 -5.94
CA VAL A 121 2.79 7.83 -6.28
C VAL A 121 3.74 6.69 -5.95
N VAL A 122 3.36 5.86 -4.97
CA VAL A 122 4.11 4.68 -4.55
C VAL A 122 3.50 3.44 -5.21
N LEU A 123 4.31 2.73 -5.98
CA LEU A 123 3.97 1.46 -6.62
C LEU A 123 4.54 0.31 -5.80
N LEU A 124 3.65 -0.43 -5.15
CA LEU A 124 3.99 -1.63 -4.41
C LEU A 124 3.84 -2.84 -5.33
N ASN A 125 4.98 -3.36 -5.80
CA ASN A 125 5.01 -4.67 -6.43
C ASN A 125 4.75 -5.76 -5.39
N SER A 126 3.70 -6.55 -5.58
CA SER A 126 3.46 -7.76 -4.82
C SER A 126 4.11 -8.91 -5.58
N ALA A 127 5.25 -9.42 -5.12
CA ALA A 127 5.99 -10.49 -5.79
C ALA A 127 5.14 -11.76 -6.04
N GLU A 128 4.12 -12.00 -5.21
CA GLU A 128 3.16 -13.10 -5.40
C GLU A 128 2.23 -12.91 -6.64
N ASP A 129 2.03 -11.69 -7.11
CA ASP A 129 1.08 -11.39 -8.20
C ASP A 129 1.69 -11.53 -9.59
N SER A 130 3.02 -11.48 -9.71
CA SER A 130 3.70 -11.57 -11.00
C SER A 130 3.69 -12.98 -11.61
N TYR A 131 3.51 -14.03 -10.79
CA TYR A 131 3.61 -15.42 -11.24
C TYR A 131 2.27 -16.05 -11.66
N ASN A 132 1.12 -15.47 -11.26
CA ASN A 132 -0.20 -16.04 -11.53
C ASN A 132 -1.11 -15.07 -12.32
N LEU A 133 -0.66 -14.66 -13.51
CA LEU A 133 -1.48 -13.84 -14.42
C LEU A 133 -2.80 -14.54 -14.77
N GLU A 134 -2.80 -15.87 -14.87
CA GLU A 134 -3.99 -16.69 -15.12
C GLU A 134 -5.03 -16.51 -14.01
N ASP A 135 -4.63 -16.57 -12.74
CA ASP A 135 -5.53 -16.34 -11.60
C ASP A 135 -6.08 -14.91 -11.62
N ARG A 136 -5.24 -13.92 -11.95
CA ARG A 136 -5.67 -12.51 -12.04
C ARG A 136 -6.69 -12.28 -13.15
N ILE A 137 -6.52 -12.93 -14.30
CA ILE A 137 -7.51 -12.90 -15.38
C ILE A 137 -8.82 -13.55 -14.93
N GLN A 138 -8.75 -14.72 -14.29
CA GLN A 138 -9.94 -15.38 -13.77
C GLN A 138 -10.67 -14.51 -12.73
N GLU A 139 -9.96 -13.96 -11.75
CA GLU A 139 -10.52 -13.05 -10.75
C GLU A 139 -11.11 -11.78 -11.38
N PHE A 140 -10.55 -11.30 -12.49
CA PHE A 140 -11.05 -10.13 -13.21
C PHE A 140 -12.43 -10.36 -13.82
N PHE A 141 -12.66 -11.54 -14.40
CA PHE A 141 -13.91 -11.91 -15.07
C PHE A 141 -14.91 -12.67 -14.19
N ASP A 142 -14.48 -13.19 -13.03
CA ASP A 142 -15.39 -13.83 -12.06
C ASP A 142 -16.15 -12.76 -11.26
N GLU A 143 -17.43 -12.56 -11.61
CA GLU A 143 -18.34 -11.62 -10.92
C GLU A 143 -18.84 -12.17 -9.56
N GLY A 144 -18.57 -13.44 -9.22
CA GLY A 144 -19.22 -14.16 -8.12
C GLY A 144 -18.37 -14.46 -6.88
N LYS A 145 -17.05 -14.34 -6.94
CA LYS A 145 -16.16 -14.46 -5.78
C LYS A 145 -15.46 -13.14 -5.56
N GLY A 146 -15.94 -12.37 -4.58
CA GLY A 146 -15.16 -11.25 -4.05
C GLY A 146 -13.73 -11.73 -3.83
N SER A 147 -12.76 -10.96 -4.34
CA SER A 147 -11.34 -11.32 -4.41
C SER A 147 -11.00 -12.24 -3.26
N SER A 148 -10.46 -13.44 -3.53
CA SER A 148 -9.88 -14.34 -2.54
C SER A 148 -9.02 -13.47 -1.64
N GLY A 149 -9.61 -13.04 -0.51
CA GLY A 149 -9.12 -11.84 0.16
C GLY A 149 -7.72 -12.18 0.59
N LYS A 150 -6.70 -11.51 0.03
CA LYS A 150 -5.38 -11.47 0.63
C LYS A 150 -5.67 -11.26 2.11
N GLY A 151 -5.32 -12.27 2.92
CA GLY A 151 -5.69 -12.29 4.33
C GLY A 151 -5.30 -10.96 4.97
N SER A 152 -5.87 -10.64 6.12
CA SER A 152 -5.52 -9.44 6.87
C SER A 152 -4.00 -9.16 6.89
N SER A 153 -3.16 -10.21 6.88
CA SER A 153 -1.71 -10.18 6.68
C SER A 153 -1.19 -9.43 5.45
N GLY A 154 -1.73 -9.65 4.25
CA GLY A 154 -1.26 -9.01 3.02
C GLY A 154 -1.56 -7.50 2.97
N VAL A 155 -2.68 -7.12 3.57
CA VAL A 155 -3.06 -5.72 3.74
C VAL A 155 -2.13 -5.01 4.72
N TYR A 156 -1.79 -5.64 5.86
CA TYR A 156 -0.82 -5.07 6.82
C TYR A 156 0.58 -4.91 6.22
N PHE A 157 1.02 -5.86 5.38
CA PHE A 157 2.31 -5.76 4.67
C PHE A 157 2.34 -4.57 3.71
N THR A 158 1.28 -4.43 2.90
CA THR A 158 1.14 -3.33 1.95
C THR A 158 1.15 -1.97 2.65
N VAL A 159 0.40 -1.85 3.75
CA VAL A 159 0.38 -0.62 4.57
C VAL A 159 1.74 -0.36 5.19
N GLY A 160 2.43 -1.40 5.66
CA GLY A 160 3.74 -1.32 6.25
C GLY A 160 4.82 -0.80 5.32
N THR A 161 5.03 -1.52 4.22
CA THR A 161 6.02 -1.16 3.21
C THR A 161 5.71 0.19 2.59
N GLY A 162 4.44 0.46 2.27
CA GLY A 162 4.00 1.78 1.79
C GLY A 162 4.31 2.90 2.78
N SER A 163 4.04 2.71 4.07
CA SER A 163 4.29 3.72 5.10
C SER A 163 5.79 4.01 5.29
N GLN A 164 6.63 2.98 5.26
CA GLN A 164 8.09 3.18 5.34
C GLN A 164 8.62 3.96 4.14
N ILE A 165 8.15 3.65 2.92
CA ILE A 165 8.53 4.39 1.71
C ILE A 165 8.06 5.85 1.81
N LEU A 166 6.81 6.09 2.22
CA LEU A 166 6.26 7.44 2.38
C LEU A 166 7.06 8.29 3.38
N ARG A 167 7.48 7.70 4.49
CA ARG A 167 8.34 8.37 5.46
C ARG A 167 9.72 8.69 4.90
N ASP A 168 10.32 7.76 4.15
CA ASP A 168 11.65 7.94 3.55
C ASP A 168 11.67 9.04 2.47
N ILE A 169 10.58 9.19 1.71
CA ILE A 169 10.42 10.31 0.77
C ILE A 169 10.08 11.65 1.45
N GLY A 170 9.88 11.67 2.76
CA GLY A 170 9.62 12.89 3.53
C GLY A 170 8.14 13.30 3.63
N VAL A 171 7.19 12.41 3.28
CA VAL A 171 5.77 12.67 3.52
C VAL A 171 5.50 12.58 5.02
N GLY A 172 4.83 13.59 5.56
CA GLY A 172 4.25 13.59 6.90
C GLY A 172 2.74 13.68 6.82
N LYS A 173 2.23 14.76 6.22
CA LYS A 173 0.81 14.95 5.93
C LYS A 173 0.47 14.62 4.48
N MET A 174 -0.66 13.96 4.26
CA MET A 174 -1.08 13.57 2.91
C MET A 174 -2.58 13.64 2.66
N ARG A 175 -2.94 14.02 1.44
CA ARG A 175 -4.26 13.81 0.83
C ARG A 175 -4.22 12.51 0.05
N LEU A 176 -4.80 11.45 0.62
CA LEU A 176 -4.69 10.11 0.07
C LEU A 176 -5.71 9.91 -1.07
N LEU A 177 -5.21 9.64 -2.27
CA LEU A 177 -5.99 9.27 -3.45
C LEU A 177 -6.49 7.83 -3.30
N SER A 178 -7.50 7.62 -2.48
CA SER A 178 -8.05 6.30 -2.15
C SER A 178 -9.49 6.42 -1.66
N PRO A 179 -10.33 5.40 -1.86
CA PRO A 179 -11.55 5.29 -1.06
C PRO A 179 -11.21 5.35 0.44
N PRO A 180 -12.13 5.87 1.28
CA PRO A 180 -11.89 5.97 2.72
C PRO A 180 -11.69 4.57 3.30
N ILE A 181 -10.51 4.33 3.87
CA ILE A 181 -10.21 3.06 4.54
C ILE A 181 -10.07 3.31 6.03
N LYS A 182 -10.72 2.49 6.84
CA LYS A 182 -10.58 2.54 8.30
C LYS A 182 -9.27 1.86 8.69
N PHE A 183 -8.17 2.62 8.76
CA PHE A 183 -6.91 2.13 9.33
C PHE A 183 -6.46 2.96 10.52
N SER A 184 -6.21 2.27 11.64
CA SER A 184 -5.54 2.78 12.85
C SER A 184 -4.02 2.52 12.83
N ALA A 185 -3.51 1.84 11.80
CA ALA A 185 -2.12 1.35 11.72
C ALA A 185 -1.09 2.38 11.18
N ILE A 186 -1.55 3.48 10.57
CA ILE A 186 -0.66 4.47 9.92
C ILE A 186 -0.06 5.44 10.96
N SER A 187 -0.74 5.62 12.10
CA SER A 187 -0.32 6.57 13.15
C SER A 187 1.01 6.25 13.82
N GLY A 188 1.48 5.00 13.77
CA GLY A 188 2.82 4.66 14.30
C GLY A 188 3.97 4.86 13.32
N PHE A 189 3.70 5.40 12.11
CA PHE A 189 4.71 5.74 11.11
C PHE A 189 4.97 7.25 11.00
N ASP A 190 4.45 8.06 11.93
CA ASP A 190 4.49 9.53 11.89
C ASP A 190 3.81 10.10 10.63
N LEU A 191 2.79 9.40 10.12
CA LEU A 191 2.03 9.75 8.92
C LEU A 191 0.60 10.16 9.28
N GLU A 192 0.13 11.27 8.72
CA GLU A 192 -1.20 11.84 8.94
C GLU A 192 -1.96 11.96 7.61
N VAL A 193 -3.12 11.31 7.53
CA VAL A 193 -4.04 11.48 6.39
C VAL A 193 -4.99 12.63 6.70
N VAL A 194 -4.78 13.78 6.05
CA VAL A 194 -5.63 14.97 6.25
C VAL A 194 -6.96 14.86 5.51
N GLU A 195 -6.96 14.12 4.40
CA GLU A 195 -8.12 13.98 3.52
C GLU A 195 -8.04 12.68 2.72
N TYR A 196 -9.18 12.02 2.52
CA TYR A 196 -9.34 10.95 1.55
C TYR A 196 -10.06 11.49 0.33
N VAL A 197 -9.41 11.44 -0.82
CA VAL A 197 -9.97 11.94 -2.08
C VAL A 197 -10.48 10.73 -2.87
N PRO A 198 -11.80 10.52 -2.99
CA PRO A 198 -12.34 9.42 -3.78
C PRO A 198 -12.16 9.69 -5.28
N TYR A 199 -12.06 8.61 -6.07
CA TYR A 199 -12.07 8.73 -7.53
C TYR A 199 -13.51 8.88 -8.01
N THR A 200 -13.78 9.96 -8.74
CA THR A 200 -15.07 10.21 -9.40
C THR A 200 -14.84 10.06 -10.89
N PRO A 201 -15.33 8.99 -11.54
CA PRO A 201 -15.27 8.90 -12.99
C PRO A 201 -16.16 9.98 -13.62
N GLU A 202 -15.65 10.66 -14.65
CA GLU A 202 -16.45 11.54 -15.52
C GLU A 202 -17.44 10.74 -16.40
#